data_AF-A0A931WCK2-F1
#
_entry.id   AF-A0A931WCK2-F1
#
_cell.length_a   1.000
_cell.length_b   1.000
_cell.length_c   1.000
_cell.angle_alpha   90.00
_cell.angle_beta   90.00
_cell.angle_gamma   90.00
#
_symmetry.space_group_name_H-M   'P 1'
#
loop_
_entity.id
_entity.type
_entity.pdbx_description
1 polymer ?
#
loop_
_entity_poly.entity_id
_entity_poly.type
_entity_poly.pdbx_seq_one_letter_code
_entity_poly.pdbx_strand_id
1 'polypeptide(L)' 'MKNWLKENWFKVGFLMIIIIFIVGIFYWSEWRPSQVIGECNAEALKKATEVSSNQDSAYEFVYKLCLRRNGL' A
#
# COMPACT_ATOMS: atom_id res chain seq x y z
N MET A 1 -19.68 -38.29 -18.65
CA MET A 1 -18.67 -37.21 -18.65
C MET A 1 -18.06 -37.19 -17.25
N LYS A 2 -16.79 -37.58 -17.07
CA LYS A 2 -16.15 -37.58 -15.74
C LYS A 2 -16.13 -36.14 -15.22
N ASN A 3 -16.73 -35.90 -14.06
CA ASN A 3 -16.79 -34.56 -13.45
C ASN A 3 -15.41 -34.21 -12.85
N TRP A 4 -14.44 -33.94 -13.74
CA TRP A 4 -13.05 -33.60 -13.39
C TRP A 4 -12.96 -32.43 -12.41
N LEU A 5 -13.89 -31.48 -12.51
CA LEU A 5 -14.07 -30.39 -11.56
C LEU A 5 -14.38 -30.88 -10.14
N LYS A 6 -15.22 -31.90 -9.97
CA LYS A 6 -15.60 -32.43 -8.66
C LYS A 6 -14.45 -33.19 -7.98
N GLU A 7 -13.55 -33.75 -8.77
CA GLU A 7 -12.39 -34.50 -8.28
C GLU A 7 -11.23 -33.58 -7.88
N ASN A 8 -11.10 -32.41 -8.53
CA ASN A 8 -10.03 -31.44 -8.27
C ASN A 8 -10.47 -30.17 -7.53
N TRP A 9 -11.75 -30.03 -7.17
CA TRP A 9 -12.29 -28.81 -6.56
C TRP A 9 -11.52 -28.36 -5.31
N PHE A 10 -11.06 -29.31 -4.50
CA PHE A 10 -10.26 -29.03 -3.31
C PHE A 10 -8.89 -28.43 -3.65
N LYS A 11 -8.21 -28.94 -4.69
CA LYS A 11 -6.92 -28.41 -5.15
C LYS A 11 -7.08 -27.00 -5.73
N VAL A 12 -8.14 -26.79 -6.52
CA VAL A 12 -8.46 -25.48 -7.09
C VAL A 12 -8.80 -24.47 -5.99
N GLY A 13 -9.63 -24.86 -5.02
CA GLY A 13 -9.97 -24.02 -3.88
C GLY A 13 -8.75 -23.63 -3.04
N PHE A 14 -7.87 -24.59 -2.75
CA PHE A 14 -6.63 -24.32 -2.03
C PHE A 14 -5.69 -23.38 -2.79
N LEU A 15 -5.55 -23.58 -4.11
CA LEU A 15 -4.73 -22.71 -4.96
C LEU A 15 -5.29 -21.27 -4.99
N MET A 16 -6.61 -21.11 -5.06
CA MET A 16 -7.25 -19.79 -4.99
C MET A 16 -6.98 -19.09 -3.66
N ILE A 17 -7.02 -19.82 -2.53
CA ILE A 17 -6.69 -19.27 -1.22
C ILE A 17 -5.25 -18.76 -1.19
N ILE A 18 -4.30 -19.53 -1.71
CA ILE A 18 -2.89 -19.10 -1.81
C ILE A 18 -2.76 -17.82 -2.63
N ILE A 19 -3.43 -17.73 -3.78
CA ILE A 19 -3.40 -16.54 -4.63
C ILE A 19 -3.94 -15.32 -3.87
N ILE A 20 -5.07 -15.48 -3.16
CA ILE A 20 -5.64 -14.40 -2.34
C ILE A 20 -4.65 -13.93 -1.28
N PHE A 21 -3.94 -14.85 -0.61
CA PHE A 21 -2.92 -14.47 0.36
C PHE A 21 -1.75 -13.73 -0.26
N ILE A 22 -1.23 -14.21 -1.40
CA ILE A 22 -0.11 -13.56 -2.10
C ILE A 22 -0.50 -12.14 -2.52
N VAL A 23 -1.68 -11.98 -3.14
CA VAL A 23 -2.19 -10.67 -3.56
C VAL A 23 -2.45 -9.78 -2.36
N GLY A 24 -3.01 -10.32 -1.27
CA GLY A 24 -3.26 -9.57 -0.03
C GLY A 24 -1.98 -9.07 0.62
N ILE A 25 -0.94 -9.91 0.70
CA ILE A 25 0.38 -9.53 1.21
C ILE A 25 0.98 -8.44 0.33
N PHE A 26 1.03 -8.66 -1.00
CA PHE A 26 1.57 -7.69 -1.95
C PHE A 26 0.84 -6.34 -1.90
N TYR A 27 -0.49 -6.36 -1.79
CA TYR A 27 -1.29 -5.15 -1.64
C TYR A 27 -0.90 -4.37 -0.38
N TRP A 28 -0.72 -5.06 0.75
CA TRP A 28 -0.40 -4.41 2.01
C TRP A 28 1.06 -3.96 2.12
N SER A 29 2.01 -4.71 1.54
CA SER A 29 3.45 -4.45 1.66
C SER A 29 4.00 -3.52 0.59
N GLU A 30 3.41 -3.48 -0.60
CA GLU A 30 3.96 -2.70 -1.72
C GLU A 30 2.97 -1.68 -2.26
N TRP A 31 1.78 -2.14 -2.68
CA TRP A 31 0.84 -1.25 -3.35
C TRP A 31 0.37 -0.12 -2.43
N ARG A 32 -0.20 -0.45 -1.27
CA ARG A 32 -0.71 0.55 -0.32
C ARG A 32 0.40 1.51 0.14
N PRO A 33 1.60 1.05 0.57
CA PRO A 33 2.66 1.97 0.97
C PRO A 33 3.11 2.90 -0.15
N SER A 34 3.21 2.43 -1.40
CA SER A 34 3.62 3.27 -2.52
C SER A 34 2.67 4.43 -2.80
N GLN A 35 1.35 4.20 -2.68
CA GLN A 35 0.34 5.24 -2.83
C GLN A 35 0.44 6.27 -1.70
N VAL A 36 0.50 5.82 -0.46
CA VAL A 36 0.59 6.69 0.72
C VAL A 36 1.87 7.52 0.68
N ILE A 37 3.01 6.95 0.31
CA ILE A 37 4.28 7.68 0.17
C ILE A 37 4.13 8.80 -0.86
N GLY A 38 3.49 8.53 -1.99
CA GLY A 38 3.22 9.53 -3.03
C GLY A 38 2.32 10.68 -2.53
N GLU A 39 1.24 10.34 -1.83
CA GLU A 39 0.33 11.32 -1.23
C GLU A 39 1.01 12.17 -0.15
N CYS A 40 1.75 11.53 0.76
CA CYS A 40 2.49 12.23 1.81
C CYS A 40 3.58 13.15 1.25
N ASN A 41 4.24 12.75 0.16
CA ASN A 41 5.20 13.59 -0.54
C ASN A 41 4.52 14.82 -1.15
N ALA A 42 3.37 14.64 -1.80
CA ALA A 42 2.60 15.74 -2.37
C ALA A 42 2.11 16.73 -1.29
N GLU A 43 1.63 16.23 -0.15
CA GLU A 43 1.22 17.07 0.98
C GLU A 43 2.40 17.85 1.56
N ALA A 44 3.53 17.17 1.79
CA ALA A 44 4.74 17.78 2.33
C ALA A 44 5.29 18.87 1.40
N LEU A 45 5.33 18.62 0.09
CA LEU A 45 5.78 19.60 -0.90
C LEU A 45 4.89 20.85 -0.91
N LYS A 46 3.56 20.64 -0.87
CA LYS A 46 2.60 21.74 -0.85
C LYS A 46 2.80 22.62 0.38
N LYS A 47 2.87 22.01 1.57
CA LYS A 47 3.05 22.75 2.83
C LYS A 47 4.41 23.43 2.92
N ALA A 48 5.47 22.78 2.44
CA ALA A 48 6.80 23.40 2.40
C ALA A 48 6.84 24.63 1.48
N THR A 49 6.08 24.62 0.39
CA THR A 49 5.98 25.77 -0.53
C THR A 49 5.19 26.94 0.07
N GLU A 50 4.22 26.67 0.94
CA GLU A 50 3.43 27.69 1.65
C GLU A 50 4.24 28.41 2.75
N VAL A 51 5.29 27.78 3.28
CA VAL A 51 6.14 28.36 4.34
C VAL A 51 7.39 28.99 3.70
N SER A 52 7.54 30.31 3.82
CA SER A 52 8.66 31.08 3.23
C SER A 52 10.01 30.90 3.94
N SER A 53 10.02 30.30 5.14
CA SER A 53 11.24 30.04 5.91
C SER A 53 11.34 28.56 6.28
N ASN A 54 12.53 27.97 6.10
CA ASN A 54 12.86 26.58 6.46
C ASN A 54 12.01 25.49 5.79
N GLN A 55 11.87 25.58 4.46
CA GLN A 55 11.13 24.63 3.61
C GLN A 55 11.50 23.15 3.88
N ASP A 56 12.79 22.85 4.03
CA ASP A 56 13.26 21.48 4.27
C ASP A 56 12.72 20.90 5.59
N SER A 57 12.72 21.71 6.65
CA SER A 57 12.22 21.29 7.97
C SER A 57 10.70 21.08 7.97
N ALA A 58 9.96 21.95 7.27
CA ALA A 58 8.51 21.86 7.14
C ALA A 58 8.12 20.64 6.31
N TYR A 59 8.84 20.38 5.20
CA TYR A 59 8.67 19.19 4.38
C TYR A 59 8.86 17.93 5.22
N GLU A 60 10.02 17.81 5.90
CA GLU A 60 10.37 16.59 6.63
C GLU A 60 9.39 16.29 7.76
N PHE A 61 8.95 17.32 8.49
CA PHE A 61 7.97 17.18 9.56
C PHE A 61 6.62 16.69 9.03
N VAL A 62 6.08 17.35 8.00
CA VAL A 62 4.77 16.99 7.41
C VAL A 62 4.82 15.58 6.82
N TYR A 63 5.89 15.26 6.09
CA TYR A 63 6.08 13.95 5.47
C TYR A 63 6.07 12.82 6.52
N LYS A 64 6.89 12.95 7.58
CA LYS A 64 6.96 11.96 8.67
C LYS A 64 5.64 11.83 9.44
N LEU A 65 4.93 12.94 9.65
CA LEU A 65 3.62 12.92 10.32
C LEU A 65 2.60 12.16 9.49
N CYS A 66 2.57 12.40 8.18
CA CYS A 66 1.66 11.73 7.25
C CYS A 66 1.90 10.23 7.18
N LEU A 67 3.17 9.79 7.11
CA LEU A 67 3.53 8.37 7.14
C LEU A 67 3.02 7.68 8.42
N ARG A 68 3.31 8.26 9.58
CA ARG A 68 2.87 7.72 10.88
C ARG A 68 1.35 7.61 11.00
N ARG A 69 0.61 8.60 10.51
CA ARG A 69 -0.87 8.58 10.51
C ARG A 69 -1.42 7.41 9.68
N ASN A 70 -0.71 7.03 8.62
CA ASN A 70 -1.09 5.92 7.75
C ASN A 70 -0.50 4.57 8.18
N GLY A 71 0.28 4.55 9.26
CA GLY A 71 0.93 3.35 9.78
C GLY A 71 2.14 2.90 8.97
N LEU A 72 2.85 3.85 8.35
CA LEU A 72 4.14 3.66 7.67
C LEU A 72 5.27 4.34 8.43
#